data_AF-A0A8T0D501-F1
#
_entry.id   AF-A0A8T0D501-F1
#
_cell.length_a   1.000
_cell.length_b   1.000
_cell.length_c   1.000
_cell.angle_alpha   90.00
_cell.angle_beta   90.00
_cell.angle_gamma   90.00
#
_symmetry.space_group_name_H-M   'P 1'
#
loop_
_entity.id
_entity.type
_entity.pdbx_description
1 polymer ?
#
loop_
_entity_poly.entity_id
_entity_poly.type
_entity_poly.pdbx_seq_one_letter_code
_entity_poly.pdbx_strand_id
1 'polypeptide(L)'
;MGLCKCERRRVTTLFCFEHRVNVCEFCLVSSHEKCVVKSYLRWLKDSNFDPSCGICHERFDEPDKKCVRLVCLDVFHRDCLNQLVLSAPPTTAPAGYVCPSCGHPIIPYSNQGGPVAEALRNMLSGIDWAKCELTGPNSRSQPSLPNKLDASSPLNTNEYISSIGKLSKVCLYELASLSMVIVRVFCLY
;
A
#
# COMPACT_ATOMS: atom_id res chain seq x y z
N MET A 1 -6.21 10.16 -19.27
CA MET A 1 -5.95 8.75 -19.68
C MET A 1 -5.01 8.80 -20.88
N GLY A 2 -4.02 7.91 -21.00
CA GLY A 2 -3.08 7.90 -22.12
C GLY A 2 -2.63 6.49 -22.50
N LEU A 3 -1.89 6.35 -23.60
CA LEU A 3 -1.35 5.06 -24.05
C LEU A 3 0.11 4.93 -23.59
N CYS A 4 0.45 3.75 -23.05
CA CYS A 4 1.85 3.41 -22.78
C CYS A 4 2.63 3.31 -24.10
N LYS A 5 3.87 3.81 -24.11
CA LYS A 5 4.75 3.80 -25.31
C LYS A 5 5.37 2.44 -25.64
N CYS A 6 5.07 1.39 -24.87
CA CYS A 6 5.59 0.06 -25.13
C CYS A 6 4.81 -0.65 -26.24
N GLU A 7 5.34 -1.75 -26.75
CA GLU A 7 4.73 -2.56 -27.83
C GLU A 7 3.27 -2.93 -27.53
N ARG A 8 2.94 -3.14 -26.26
CA ARG A 8 1.58 -3.52 -25.81
C ARG A 8 0.55 -2.39 -25.94
N ARG A 9 0.99 -1.14 -26.08
CA ARG A 9 0.15 0.08 -26.25
C ARG A 9 -1.09 0.13 -25.35
N ARG A 10 -0.97 -0.31 -24.10
CA ARG A 10 -2.11 -0.37 -23.16
C ARG A 10 -2.54 1.02 -22.72
N VAL A 11 -3.85 1.23 -22.63
CA VAL A 11 -4.43 2.41 -21.96
C VAL A 11 -4.04 2.36 -20.49
N THR A 12 -3.58 3.49 -19.98
CA THR A 12 -3.12 3.64 -18.60
C THR A 12 -3.45 5.02 -18.06
N THR A 13 -3.60 5.09 -16.74
CA THR A 13 -3.68 6.33 -15.97
C THR A 13 -2.37 6.66 -15.27
N LEU A 14 -1.37 5.77 -15.33
CA LEU A 14 -0.09 5.92 -14.67
C LEU A 14 0.89 6.72 -15.55
N PHE A 15 1.65 7.58 -14.89
CA PHE A 15 2.62 8.47 -15.51
C PHE A 15 3.93 8.47 -14.72
N CYS A 16 5.04 8.28 -15.42
CA CYS A 16 6.37 8.35 -14.86
C CYS A 16 6.86 9.80 -14.83
N PHE A 17 7.20 10.30 -13.65
CA PHE A 17 7.56 11.70 -13.44
C PHE A 17 8.98 11.99 -13.94
N GLU A 18 9.90 11.04 -13.79
CA GLU A 18 11.28 11.13 -14.29
C GLU A 18 11.33 11.17 -15.82
N HIS A 19 10.68 10.22 -16.47
CA HIS A 19 10.74 10.06 -17.92
C HIS A 19 9.68 10.86 -18.68
N ARG A 20 8.70 11.43 -17.97
CA ARG A 20 7.57 12.20 -18.53
C ARG A 20 6.79 11.42 -19.60
N VAL A 21 6.48 10.15 -19.31
CA VAL A 21 5.73 9.25 -20.21
C VAL A 21 4.65 8.46 -19.48
N ASN A 22 3.57 8.13 -20.19
CA ASN A 22 2.56 7.19 -19.72
C ASN A 22 3.15 5.77 -19.67
N VAL A 23 2.91 5.05 -18.58
CA VAL A 23 3.47 3.72 -18.33
C VAL A 23 2.37 2.72 -17.99
N CYS A 24 2.43 1.49 -18.52
CA CYS A 24 1.53 0.41 -18.10
C CYS A 24 2.12 -0.38 -16.94
N GLU A 25 1.31 -1.19 -16.27
CA GLU A 25 1.74 -1.97 -15.10
C GLU A 25 2.91 -2.94 -15.39
N PHE A 26 3.06 -3.40 -16.63
CA PHE A 26 4.18 -4.26 -17.04
C PHE A 26 5.49 -3.46 -17.11
N CYS A 27 5.45 -2.29 -17.75
CA CYS A 27 6.60 -1.40 -17.82
C CYS A 27 7.02 -0.89 -16.45
N LEU A 28 6.05 -0.76 -15.53
CA LEU A 28 6.31 -0.36 -14.16
C LEU A 28 7.28 -1.30 -13.44
N VAL A 29 7.18 -2.61 -13.73
CA VAL A 29 8.03 -3.63 -13.11
C VAL A 29 9.30 -3.85 -13.93
N SER A 30 9.23 -3.79 -15.27
CA SER A 30 10.37 -4.17 -16.11
C SER A 30 11.38 -3.06 -16.36
N SER A 31 10.94 -1.81 -16.51
CA SER A 31 11.79 -0.69 -16.96
C SER A 31 11.69 0.55 -16.08
N HIS A 32 10.72 0.60 -15.18
CA HIS A 32 10.50 1.72 -14.27
C HIS A 32 10.44 1.25 -12.81
N GLU A 33 11.27 0.26 -12.44
CA GLU A 33 11.30 -0.28 -11.07
C GLU A 33 11.61 0.79 -10.01
N LYS A 34 12.60 1.64 -10.28
CA LYS A 34 13.08 2.72 -9.39
C LYS A 34 12.34 4.05 -9.55
N CYS A 35 11.59 4.23 -10.63
CA CYS A 35 11.05 5.55 -10.97
C CYS A 35 9.90 6.01 -10.08
N VAL A 36 9.77 7.31 -9.85
CA VAL A 36 8.55 7.86 -9.25
C VAL A 36 7.41 7.84 -10.27
N VAL A 37 6.37 7.03 -10.01
CA VAL A 37 5.21 6.85 -10.87
C VAL A 37 3.93 7.08 -10.06
N LYS A 38 3.06 7.97 -10.53
CA LYS A 38 1.74 8.26 -9.94
C LYS A 38 0.70 8.40 -11.04
N SER A 39 -0.53 8.77 -10.68
CA SER A 39 -1.54 9.06 -11.69
C SER A 39 -1.19 10.29 -12.52
N TYR A 40 -1.57 10.27 -13.79
CA TYR A 40 -1.41 11.41 -14.69
C TYR A 40 -2.09 12.68 -14.16
N LEU A 41 -3.23 12.53 -13.47
CA LEU A 41 -3.90 13.66 -12.81
C LEU A 41 -3.05 14.27 -11.69
N ARG A 42 -2.27 13.46 -10.96
CA ARG A 42 -1.34 13.98 -9.95
C ARG A 42 -0.26 14.81 -10.62
N TRP A 43 0.32 14.31 -11.72
CA TRP A 43 1.35 15.02 -12.48
C TRP A 43 0.86 16.37 -13.03
N LEU A 44 -0.38 16.45 -13.52
CA LEU A 44 -0.98 17.71 -13.99
C LEU A 44 -1.18 18.73 -12.86
N LYS A 45 -1.47 18.26 -11.63
CA LYS A 45 -1.67 19.13 -10.47
C LYS A 45 -0.34 19.61 -9.88
N ASP A 46 0.61 18.70 -9.77
CA ASP A 46 1.92 18.94 -9.19
C ASP A 46 2.93 18.04 -9.89
N SER A 47 3.85 18.67 -10.62
CA SER A 47 4.93 17.98 -11.33
C SER A 47 6.18 17.76 -10.46
N ASN A 48 6.21 18.31 -9.25
CA ASN A 48 7.34 18.16 -8.36
C ASN A 48 7.36 16.73 -7.82
N PHE A 49 8.52 16.11 -7.86
CA PHE A 49 8.74 14.77 -7.33
C PHE A 49 10.10 14.69 -6.65
N ASP A 50 10.18 13.83 -5.64
CA ASP A 50 11.43 13.50 -4.97
C ASP A 50 11.76 12.03 -5.24
N PRO A 51 12.83 11.73 -6.00
CA PRO A 51 13.28 10.36 -6.25
C PRO A 51 14.13 9.83 -5.09
N SER A 52 13.64 10.02 -3.86
CA SER A 52 14.27 9.57 -2.63
C SER A 52 13.35 8.64 -1.84
N CYS A 53 13.97 7.74 -1.07
CA CYS A 53 13.25 6.83 -0.19
C CYS A 53 12.65 7.61 0.98
N GLY A 54 11.33 7.49 1.22
CA GLY A 54 10.67 8.18 2.33
C GLY A 54 11.07 7.71 3.75
N ILE A 55 11.97 6.73 3.88
CA ILE A 55 12.44 6.19 5.16
C ILE A 55 13.87 6.68 5.47
N CYS A 56 14.81 6.56 4.53
CA CYS A 56 16.20 6.97 4.73
C CYS A 56 16.58 8.28 4.02
N HIS A 57 15.70 8.83 3.18
CA HIS A 57 15.91 10.05 2.39
C HIS A 57 17.06 10.00 1.38
N GLU A 58 17.58 8.81 1.08
CA GLU A 58 18.59 8.59 0.04
C GLU A 58 17.94 8.29 -1.32
N ARG A 59 18.66 8.54 -2.41
CA ARG A 59 18.11 8.48 -3.78
C ARG A 59 18.02 7.04 -4.29
N PHE A 60 17.00 6.76 -5.11
CA PHE A 60 16.81 5.43 -5.70
C PHE A 60 17.84 5.03 -6.77
N ASP A 61 18.60 6.00 -7.29
CA ASP A 61 19.59 5.81 -8.36
C ASP A 61 20.90 5.15 -7.87
N GLU A 62 21.04 4.94 -6.56
CA GLU A 62 22.19 4.24 -6.01
C GLU A 62 22.21 2.77 -6.49
N PRO A 63 23.32 2.30 -7.09
CA PRO A 63 23.42 0.95 -7.65
C PRO A 63 23.45 -0.13 -6.56
N ASP A 64 23.97 0.21 -5.38
CA ASP A 64 24.14 -0.73 -4.27
C ASP A 64 22.83 -1.08 -3.56
N LYS A 65 21.80 -0.23 -3.71
CA LYS A 65 20.52 -0.39 -3.01
C LYS A 65 19.43 -0.92 -3.93
N LYS A 66 18.84 -2.03 -3.51
CA LYS A 66 17.67 -2.61 -4.18
C LYS A 66 16.41 -1.86 -3.76
N CYS A 67 15.62 -1.46 -4.76
CA CYS A 67 14.33 -0.82 -4.55
C CYS A 67 13.19 -1.82 -4.68
N VAL A 68 12.10 -1.56 -3.97
CA VAL A 68 10.85 -2.30 -4.06
C VAL A 68 9.71 -1.30 -4.27
N ARG A 69 8.81 -1.63 -5.20
CA ARG A 69 7.56 -0.91 -5.38
C ARG A 69 6.42 -1.64 -4.69
N LEU A 70 5.66 -0.92 -3.87
CA LEU A 70 4.44 -1.42 -3.25
C LEU A 70 3.24 -1.31 -4.20
N VAL A 71 2.14 -1.98 -3.89
CA VAL A 71 0.91 -1.92 -4.72
C VAL A 71 0.31 -0.51 -4.77
N CYS A 72 0.54 0.32 -3.74
CA CYS A 72 0.17 1.74 -3.73
C CYS A 72 1.04 2.63 -4.66
N LEU A 73 1.94 2.02 -5.45
CA LEU A 73 2.90 2.65 -6.37
C LEU A 73 4.08 3.36 -5.71
N ASP A 74 4.10 3.49 -4.38
CA ASP A 74 5.26 4.03 -3.64
C ASP A 74 6.48 3.11 -3.77
N VAL A 75 7.66 3.71 -3.81
CA VAL A 75 8.95 3.01 -3.93
C VAL A 75 9.75 3.24 -2.66
N PHE A 76 10.37 2.18 -2.16
CA PHE A 76 11.27 2.22 -1.00
C PHE A 76 12.49 1.35 -1.26
N HIS A 77 13.56 1.57 -0.51
CA HIS A 77 14.62 0.58 -0.45
C HIS A 77 14.12 -0.67 0.28
N ARG A 78 14.47 -1.84 -0.26
CA ARG A 78 14.12 -3.14 0.32
C ARG A 78 14.60 -3.23 1.78
N ASP A 79 15.81 -2.79 2.05
CA ASP A 79 16.41 -2.89 3.38
C ASP A 79 15.77 -1.91 4.37
N CYS A 80 15.41 -0.71 3.92
CA CYS A 80 14.65 0.24 4.74
C CYS A 80 13.27 -0.30 5.10
N LEU A 81 12.58 -0.94 4.15
CA LEU A 81 11.29 -1.57 4.40
C LEU A 81 11.41 -2.74 5.40
N ASN A 82 12.48 -3.53 5.29
CA ASN A 82 12.76 -4.61 6.24
C ASN A 82 13.04 -4.09 7.64
N GLN A 83 13.86 -3.05 7.78
CA GLN A 83 14.15 -2.44 9.08
C GLN A 83 12.89 -1.86 9.71
N LEU A 84 12.02 -1.22 8.92
CA LEU A 84 10.74 -0.70 9.40
C LEU A 84 9.89 -1.82 10.04
N VAL A 85 9.75 -2.95 9.34
CA VAL A 85 8.98 -4.10 9.84
C VAL A 85 9.63 -4.74 11.06
N LEU A 86 10.95 -4.93 11.06
CA LEU A 86 11.68 -5.50 12.19
C LEU A 86 11.68 -4.59 13.43
N SER A 87 11.52 -3.28 13.25
CA SER A 87 11.37 -2.32 14.36
C SER A 87 9.96 -2.32 14.98
N ALA A 88 8.98 -2.93 14.31
CA ALA A 88 7.62 -3.00 14.83
C ALA A 88 7.54 -4.01 16.00
N PRO A 89 6.62 -3.80 16.97
CA PRO A 89 6.43 -4.74 18.06
C PRO A 89 6.11 -6.15 17.55
N PRO A 90 6.57 -7.22 18.24
CA PRO A 90 6.33 -8.60 17.83
C PRO A 90 4.85 -9.02 17.87
N THR A 91 3.98 -8.21 18.49
CA THR A 91 2.52 -8.37 18.48
C THR A 91 1.84 -7.77 17.25
N THR A 92 2.61 -7.17 16.33
CA THR A 92 2.07 -6.54 15.13
C THR A 92 1.53 -7.61 14.20
N ALA A 93 0.20 -7.63 14.08
CA ALA A 93 -0.47 -8.49 13.12
C ALA A 93 0.02 -8.17 11.69
N PRO A 94 -0.12 -9.11 10.74
CA PRO A 94 0.35 -8.94 9.35
C PRO A 94 -0.31 -7.74 8.65
N ALA A 95 -1.51 -7.43 9.14
CA ALA A 95 -2.32 -6.26 8.89
C ALA A 95 -1.64 -4.90 9.13
N GLY A 96 -0.76 -4.87 10.13
CA GLY A 96 -0.20 -3.67 10.72
C GLY A 96 0.99 -3.15 9.95
N TYR A 97 1.56 -3.95 9.04
CA TYR A 97 2.61 -3.52 8.13
C TYR A 97 2.02 -2.65 7.03
N VAL A 98 2.12 -1.34 7.21
CA VAL A 98 1.56 -0.34 6.32
C VAL A 98 2.64 0.54 5.71
N CYS A 99 2.38 1.04 4.51
CA CYS A 99 3.21 2.02 3.83
C CYS A 99 3.26 3.30 4.68
N PRO A 100 4.46 3.84 5.00
CA PRO A 100 4.58 5.06 5.79
C PRO A 100 4.00 6.30 5.09
N SER A 101 3.89 6.28 3.75
CA SER A 101 3.42 7.43 2.97
C SER A 101 1.90 7.47 2.79
N CYS A 102 1.21 6.33 2.77
CA CYS A 102 -0.23 6.29 2.47
C CYS A 102 -1.06 5.35 3.35
N GLY A 103 -0.43 4.59 4.25
CA GLY A 103 -1.13 3.65 5.14
C GLY A 103 -1.64 2.37 4.46
N HIS A 104 -1.35 2.16 3.17
CA HIS A 104 -1.77 0.95 2.46
C HIS A 104 -0.96 -0.26 2.96
N PRO A 105 -1.55 -1.47 3.08
CA PRO A 105 -0.81 -2.65 3.51
C PRO A 105 0.39 -2.93 2.58
N ILE A 106 1.54 -3.24 3.19
CA ILE A 106 2.76 -3.64 2.48
C ILE A 106 2.57 -5.01 1.83
N ILE A 107 1.87 -5.91 2.54
CA ILE A 107 1.60 -7.27 2.06
C ILE A 107 0.37 -7.20 1.14
N PRO A 108 0.50 -7.58 -0.15
CA PRO A 108 -0.63 -7.57 -1.08
C PRO A 108 -1.67 -8.62 -0.69
N TYR A 109 -2.95 -8.33 -0.93
CA TYR A 109 -4.04 -9.29 -0.71
C TYR A 109 -3.89 -10.51 -1.64
N SER A 110 -4.36 -11.68 -1.22
CA SER A 110 -4.25 -12.93 -2.00
C SER A 110 -5.00 -12.87 -3.34
N ASN A 111 -6.16 -12.19 -3.36
CA ASN A 111 -6.97 -11.97 -4.56
C ASN A 111 -6.53 -10.76 -5.40
N GLN A 112 -5.56 -9.98 -4.95
CA GLN A 112 -5.06 -8.82 -5.70
C GLN A 112 -4.09 -9.30 -6.78
N GLY A 113 -4.57 -9.31 -8.03
CA GLY A 113 -3.77 -9.66 -9.20
C GLY A 113 -2.96 -8.49 -9.76
N GLY A 114 -2.23 -8.76 -10.84
CA GLY A 114 -1.47 -7.76 -11.60
C GLY A 114 0.04 -7.93 -11.46
N PRO A 115 0.83 -7.44 -12.43
CA PRO A 115 2.27 -7.65 -12.46
C PRO A 115 3.00 -7.01 -11.28
N VAL A 116 2.48 -5.90 -10.74
CA VAL A 116 3.08 -5.22 -9.57
C VAL A 116 2.90 -6.04 -8.29
N ALA A 117 1.68 -6.55 -8.05
CA ALA A 117 1.40 -7.39 -6.89
C ALA A 117 2.21 -8.68 -6.94
N GLU A 118 2.33 -9.30 -8.12
CA GLU A 118 3.11 -10.51 -8.30
C GLU A 118 4.62 -10.28 -8.12
N ALA A 119 5.15 -9.19 -8.68
CA ALA A 119 6.55 -8.81 -8.48
C ALA A 119 6.86 -8.54 -7.00
N LEU A 120 5.93 -7.88 -6.28
CA LEU A 120 6.07 -7.64 -4.86
C LEU A 120 6.05 -8.95 -4.05
N ARG A 121 5.13 -9.88 -4.34
CA ARG A 121 5.12 -11.22 -3.70
C ARG A 121 6.40 -11.99 -3.94
N ASN A 122 6.91 -11.96 -5.18
CA ASN A 122 8.18 -12.61 -5.53
C ASN A 122 9.37 -12.02 -4.78
N MET A 123 9.35 -10.72 -4.50
CA MET A 123 10.39 -10.08 -3.69
C MET A 123 10.23 -10.44 -2.20
N LEU A 124 8.99 -10.39 -1.69
CA LEU A 124 8.66 -10.69 -0.29
C LEU A 124 8.89 -12.17 0.07
N SER A 125 8.74 -13.10 -0.87
CA SER A 125 9.00 -14.53 -0.61
C SER A 125 10.45 -14.83 -0.24
N GLY A 126 11.39 -13.94 -0.61
CA GLY A 126 12.80 -13.99 -0.22
C GLY A 126 13.11 -13.29 1.12
N ILE A 127 12.09 -12.91 1.89
CA ILE A 127 12.24 -12.28 3.20
C ILE A 127 11.51 -13.11 4.26
N ASP A 128 12.21 -13.48 5.33
CA ASP A 128 11.72 -14.45 6.33
C ASP A 128 10.42 -14.00 7.01
N TRP A 129 10.33 -12.73 7.43
CA TRP A 129 9.13 -12.21 8.09
C TRP A 129 7.91 -12.20 7.16
N ALA A 130 8.11 -11.97 5.86
CA ALA A 130 7.02 -11.85 4.90
C ALA A 130 6.56 -13.23 4.39
N LYS A 131 7.45 -14.22 4.33
CA LYS A 131 7.13 -15.58 3.88
C LYS A 131 6.06 -16.26 4.75
N CYS A 132 6.15 -16.06 6.07
CA CYS A 132 5.16 -16.54 7.03
C CYS A 132 3.76 -16.01 6.70
N GLU A 133 3.68 -14.75 6.25
CA GLU A 133 2.41 -14.06 6.01
C GLU A 133 1.79 -14.34 4.63
N LEU A 134 2.61 -14.68 3.65
CA LEU A 134 2.13 -15.05 2.32
C LEU A 134 1.57 -16.48 2.26
N THR A 135 2.06 -17.39 3.11
CA THR A 135 1.72 -18.82 3.08
C THR A 135 0.73 -19.22 4.18
N GLY A 136 0.52 -18.35 5.17
CA GLY A 136 -0.35 -18.64 6.31
C GLY A 136 -1.85 -18.66 5.96
N PRO A 137 -2.69 -19.33 6.78
CA PRO A 137 -4.15 -19.33 6.64
C PRO A 137 -4.78 -17.93 6.81
N ASN A 138 -4.00 -16.93 7.22
CA ASN A 138 -4.39 -15.53 7.37
C ASN A 138 -4.17 -14.67 6.11
N SER A 139 -3.88 -15.27 4.95
CA SER A 139 -3.77 -14.52 3.68
C SER A 139 -5.08 -13.76 3.42
N ARG A 140 -5.02 -12.43 3.50
CA ARG A 140 -6.20 -11.59 3.45
C ARG A 140 -6.73 -11.53 2.01
N SER A 141 -8.02 -11.74 1.84
CA SER A 141 -8.74 -11.27 0.66
C SER A 141 -9.12 -9.81 0.85
N GLN A 142 -8.99 -9.01 -0.21
CA GLN A 142 -9.47 -7.64 -0.20
C GLN A 142 -10.98 -7.65 0.08
N PRO A 143 -11.51 -6.81 0.99
CA PRO A 143 -12.95 -6.67 1.18
C PRO A 143 -13.60 -6.34 -0.17
N SER A 144 -14.54 -7.18 -0.62
CA SER A 144 -15.32 -6.89 -1.80
C SER A 144 -16.14 -5.63 -1.54
N LEU A 145 -15.83 -4.54 -2.26
CA LEU A 145 -16.80 -3.46 -2.39
C LEU A 145 -18.04 -4.02 -3.11
N PRO A 146 -19.27 -3.70 -2.65
CA PRO A 146 -20.47 -4.12 -3.36
C PRO A 146 -20.45 -3.54 -4.78
N ASN A 147 -20.45 -4.46 -5.75
CA ASN A 147 -20.35 -4.15 -7.16
C ASN A 147 -21.71 -3.61 -7.65
N LYS A 148 -21.78 -2.34 -8.05
CA LYS A 148 -22.78 -1.83 -9.01
C LYS A 148 -22.35 -0.45 -9.51
N LEU A 149 -22.18 -0.30 -10.82
CA LEU A 149 -23.12 0.44 -11.66
C LEU A 149 -22.62 0.41 -13.13
N ASP A 150 -23.28 -0.41 -13.94
CA ASP A 150 -23.33 -0.28 -15.39
C ASP A 150 -24.01 1.05 -15.78
N ALA A 151 -23.65 1.55 -16.96
CA ALA A 151 -24.06 2.82 -17.51
C ALA A 151 -25.58 2.95 -17.78
N SER A 152 -26.19 4.05 -17.31
CA SER A 152 -27.11 4.93 -18.08
C SER A 152 -27.76 6.03 -17.22
N SER A 153 -27.63 7.28 -17.68
CA SER A 153 -28.53 8.44 -17.42
C SER A 153 -28.43 9.20 -16.07
N PRO A 154 -28.80 10.51 -16.05
CA PRO A 154 -28.12 11.53 -15.24
C PRO A 154 -28.59 11.63 -13.78
N LEU A 155 -27.65 11.97 -12.91
CA LEU A 155 -27.82 12.09 -11.46
C LEU A 155 -28.69 13.30 -11.07
N ASN A 156 -29.78 13.02 -10.34
CA ASN A 156 -30.51 14.01 -9.53
C ASN A 156 -29.89 14.01 -8.12
N THR A 157 -29.38 15.17 -7.67
CA THR A 157 -28.44 15.33 -6.55
C THR A 157 -29.05 15.49 -5.15
N ASN A 158 -30.22 14.92 -4.83
CA ASN A 158 -30.92 15.27 -3.59
C ASN A 158 -31.17 14.16 -2.55
N GLU A 159 -30.50 13.00 -2.59
CA GLU A 159 -30.66 11.97 -1.54
C GLU A 159 -29.37 11.51 -0.83
N TYR A 160 -28.19 12.09 -1.13
CA TYR A 160 -26.93 11.66 -0.49
C TYR A 160 -26.65 12.29 0.90
N ILE A 161 -27.44 13.30 1.32
CA ILE A 161 -27.16 14.05 2.56
C ILE A 161 -27.81 13.39 3.80
N SER A 162 -28.70 12.42 3.64
CA SER A 162 -29.41 11.78 4.78
C SER A 162 -28.73 10.53 5.36
N SER A 163 -27.64 10.04 4.77
CA SER A 163 -26.99 8.78 5.21
C SER A 163 -25.67 8.95 5.97
N ILE A 164 -25.16 10.17 6.11
CA ILE A 164 -23.89 10.49 6.81
C ILE A 164 -24.02 10.59 8.34
N GLY A 165 -25.13 10.10 8.91
CA GLY A 165 -25.46 10.21 10.34
C GLY A 165 -25.39 8.92 11.15
N LYS A 166 -24.92 7.80 10.61
CA LYS A 166 -24.92 6.49 11.32
C LYS A 166 -23.70 5.62 11.04
N LEU A 167 -22.49 6.12 11.28
CA LEU A 167 -21.30 5.26 11.44
C LEU A 167 -20.33 5.84 12.50
N SER A 168 -20.81 5.95 13.73
CA SER A 168 -19.97 6.19 14.91
C SER A 168 -20.54 5.45 16.11
N LYS A 169 -20.56 4.10 16.08
CA LYS A 169 -20.90 3.32 17.28
C LYS A 169 -20.44 1.86 17.34
N VAL A 170 -19.55 1.40 16.45
CA VAL A 170 -19.05 0.01 16.50
C VAL A 170 -17.53 0.02 16.58
N CYS A 171 -16.97 0.54 17.68
CA CYS A 171 -15.60 0.24 18.11
C CYS A 171 -15.28 0.73 19.54
N LEU A 172 -16.23 0.65 20.48
CA LEU A 172 -16.02 1.12 21.87
C LEU A 172 -16.50 0.18 22.98
N TYR A 173 -16.69 -1.10 22.70
CA TYR A 173 -17.03 -2.07 23.74
C TYR A 173 -16.24 -3.36 23.53
N GLU A 174 -15.00 -3.38 24.04
CA GLU A 174 -14.21 -4.57 24.44
C GLU A 174 -12.85 -4.09 25.03
N LEU A 175 -12.89 -3.13 25.98
CA LEU A 175 -11.74 -2.74 26.82
C LEU A 175 -12.16 -2.53 28.28
N ALA A 176 -13.08 -3.35 28.78
CA ALA A 176 -13.51 -3.28 30.18
C ALA A 176 -13.82 -4.66 30.74
N SER A 177 -12.82 -5.55 30.79
CA SER A 177 -12.83 -6.75 31.64
C SER A 177 -11.42 -7.33 31.71
N LEU A 178 -10.52 -6.68 32.46
CA LEU A 178 -9.34 -7.29 33.10
C LEU A 178 -8.57 -6.22 33.90
N SER A 179 -9.21 -5.67 34.94
CA SER A 179 -8.51 -4.85 35.94
C SER A 179 -9.16 -4.98 37.31
N MET A 180 -9.33 -6.20 37.81
CA MET A 180 -9.45 -6.45 39.24
C MET A 180 -8.88 -7.84 39.54
N VAL A 181 -8.05 -7.91 40.58
CA VAL A 181 -7.37 -9.09 41.12
C VAL A 181 -6.05 -9.44 40.42
N ILE A 182 -4.96 -8.77 40.83
CA ILE A 182 -3.72 -9.42 41.31
C ILE A 182 -2.99 -8.43 42.25
N VAL A 183 -3.15 -8.70 43.54
CA VAL A 183 -2.09 -8.76 44.56
C VAL A 183 -1.21 -7.52 44.78
N ARG A 184 -1.58 -6.78 45.84
CA ARG A 184 -0.69 -6.15 46.82
C ARG A 184 0.67 -6.86 46.88
N VAL A 185 1.80 -6.13 46.76
CA VAL A 185 3.04 -6.38 47.50
C VAL A 185 4.13 -5.38 47.06
N PHE A 186 4.84 -4.82 48.05
CA PHE A 186 6.04 -3.95 47.99
C PHE A 186 5.90 -2.47 47.59
N CYS A 187 5.52 -1.65 48.57
CA CYS A 187 6.15 -0.35 48.79
C CYS A 187 6.44 -0.20 50.30
N LEU A 188 7.56 -0.80 50.72
CA LEU A 188 8.30 -0.47 51.95
C LEU A 188 9.77 -0.45 51.53
N TYR A 189 10.33 0.75 51.41
CA TYR A 189 11.61 1.22 51.94
C TYR A 189 11.85 2.64 51.44
#